data_AF-C4JTP0-F1
#
_entry.id   AF-C4JTP0-F1
#
_cell.length_a   1.000
_cell.length_b   1.000
_cell.length_c   1.000
_cell.angle_alpha   90.00
_cell.angle_beta   90.00
_cell.angle_gamma   90.00
#
_symmetry.space_group_name_H-M   'P 1'
#
loop_
_entity.id
_entity.type
_entity.pdbx_description
1 polymer ?
#
loop_
_entity_poly.entity_id
_entity_poly.type
_entity_poly.pdbx_seq_one_letter_code
_entity_poly.pdbx_strand_id
1 'polypeptide(L)'
;MYGDQGNKLVQHAKRIQSLPHLPPHHTDLTRTLIREVHDLNANVTALLAPYTSPDSPTPAFNPSANPATACALLVNHLCMRRNKRCLLAYHRVRAEKVEELCWRGYDVVEYQQERRRREQQGGGGGAGMGNVLSAEEEEYLSRYSEMLLGYKGRWTDVDLTGSLEPPRDLFIDVRVLNDVGEVQTEYG
;
A
#
# COMPACT_ATOMS: atom_id res chain seq x y z
N MET A 1 -5.91 -20.66 -12.23
CA MET A 1 -5.32 -20.22 -13.52
C MET A 1 -4.28 -19.15 -13.23
N TYR A 2 -3.19 -19.08 -14.00
CA TYR A 2 -2.13 -18.08 -13.80
C TYR A 2 -2.70 -16.66 -13.79
N GLY A 3 -2.25 -15.84 -12.84
CA GLY A 3 -2.63 -14.42 -12.75
C GLY A 3 -4.05 -14.12 -12.24
N ASP A 4 -4.85 -15.12 -11.86
CA ASP A 4 -6.18 -14.88 -11.25
C ASP A 4 -6.04 -14.16 -9.89
N GLN A 5 -5.08 -14.58 -9.06
CA GLN A 5 -4.79 -13.92 -7.79
C GLN A 5 -4.39 -12.45 -7.99
N GLY A 6 -3.64 -12.17 -9.05
CA GLY A 6 -3.25 -10.80 -9.42
C GLY A 6 -4.45 -9.95 -9.80
N ASN A 7 -5.41 -10.51 -10.53
CA ASN A 7 -6.63 -9.78 -10.89
C ASN A 7 -7.50 -9.50 -9.66
N LYS A 8 -7.64 -10.44 -8.72
CA LYS A 8 -8.33 -10.22 -7.44
C LYS A 8 -7.68 -9.08 -6.67
N LEU A 9 -6.36 -9.08 -6.53
CA LEU A 9 -5.63 -8.01 -5.84
C LEU A 9 -5.87 -6.63 -6.47
N VAL A 10 -5.88 -6.54 -7.80
CA VAL A 10 -6.17 -5.28 -8.51
C VAL A 10 -7.64 -4.85 -8.31
N GLN A 11 -8.59 -5.77 -8.26
CA GLN A 11 -9.98 -5.42 -7.91
C GLN A 11 -10.08 -4.86 -6.49
N HIS A 12 -9.33 -5.43 -5.54
CA HIS A 12 -9.23 -4.87 -4.19
C HIS A 12 -8.62 -3.46 -4.21
N ALA A 13 -7.55 -3.25 -4.99
CA ALA A 13 -6.95 -1.92 -5.18
C ALA A 13 -7.96 -0.90 -5.73
N LYS A 14 -8.78 -1.29 -6.71
CA LYS A 14 -9.84 -0.42 -7.25
C LYS A 14 -10.90 -0.06 -6.20
N ARG A 15 -11.28 -1.01 -5.33
CA ARG A 15 -12.22 -0.74 -4.23
C ARG A 15 -11.64 0.24 -3.21
N ILE A 16 -10.34 0.14 -2.92
CA ILE A 16 -9.64 1.05 -2.00
C ILE A 16 -9.75 2.50 -2.47
N GLN A 17 -9.65 2.77 -3.79
CA GLN A 17 -9.75 4.13 -4.32
C GLN A 17 -11.11 4.79 -4.02
N SER A 18 -12.20 4.02 -4.06
CA SER A 18 -13.55 4.52 -3.77
C SER A 18 -13.85 4.67 -2.28
N LEU A 19 -13.04 4.06 -1.40
CA LEU A 19 -13.29 4.06 0.03
C LEU A 19 -12.65 5.28 0.70
N PRO A 20 -13.35 5.95 1.64
CA PRO A 20 -12.78 7.07 2.39
C PRO A 20 -11.81 6.62 3.49
N HIS A 21 -11.87 5.35 3.89
CA HIS A 21 -10.97 4.75 4.88
C HIS A 21 -10.16 3.62 4.26
N LEU A 22 -8.95 3.39 4.79
CA LEU A 22 -8.10 2.28 4.37
C LEU A 22 -8.69 0.96 4.91
N PRO A 23 -8.94 -0.05 4.06
CA PRO A 23 -9.31 -1.39 4.52
C PRO A 23 -8.05 -2.19 4.94
N PRO A 24 -8.23 -3.33 5.63
CA PRO A 24 -7.12 -4.15 6.08
C PRO A 24 -6.17 -4.60 4.96
N HIS A 25 -4.88 -4.66 5.29
CA HIS A 25 -3.86 -5.13 4.36
C HIS A 25 -4.03 -6.63 4.10
N HIS A 26 -4.20 -7.01 2.82
CA HIS A 26 -4.39 -8.41 2.42
C HIS A 26 -3.05 -9.15 2.29
N THR A 27 -2.41 -9.44 3.43
CA THR A 27 -1.11 -10.12 3.51
C THR A 27 -1.12 -11.51 2.87
N ASP A 28 -2.24 -12.23 2.95
CA ASP A 28 -2.33 -13.60 2.41
C ASP A 28 -2.26 -13.59 0.87
N LEU A 29 -3.02 -12.70 0.22
CA LEU A 29 -3.01 -12.57 -1.24
C LEU A 29 -1.63 -12.13 -1.76
N THR A 30 -0.98 -11.19 -1.08
CA THR A 30 0.37 -10.75 -1.48
C THR A 30 1.39 -11.86 -1.29
N ARG A 31 1.35 -12.61 -0.18
CA ARG A 31 2.21 -13.78 0.05
C ARG A 31 1.99 -14.88 -0.98
N THR A 32 0.75 -15.19 -1.33
CA THR A 32 0.43 -16.18 -2.37
C THR A 32 0.99 -15.76 -3.72
N LEU A 33 0.85 -14.48 -4.11
CA LEU A 33 1.43 -13.97 -5.35
C LEU A 33 2.96 -14.00 -5.37
N ILE A 34 3.60 -13.70 -4.24
CA ILE A 34 5.06 -13.77 -4.11
C ILE A 34 5.53 -15.22 -4.27
N ARG A 35 4.86 -16.18 -3.63
CA ARG A 35 5.14 -17.61 -3.82
C ARG A 35 4.97 -18.04 -5.28
N GLU A 36 3.87 -17.65 -5.92
CA GLU A 36 3.64 -17.94 -7.35
C GLU A 36 4.77 -17.39 -8.24
N VAL A 37 5.28 -16.18 -7.97
CA VAL A 37 6.43 -15.61 -8.70
C VAL A 37 7.69 -16.42 -8.46
N HIS A 38 7.96 -16.85 -7.23
CA HIS A 38 9.11 -17.69 -6.92
C HIS A 38 9.01 -19.07 -7.58
N ASP A 39 7.82 -19.68 -7.60
CA ASP A 39 7.57 -20.96 -8.26
C ASP A 39 7.77 -20.85 -9.79
N LEU A 40 7.27 -19.77 -10.41
CA LEU A 40 7.51 -19.47 -11.82
C LEU A 40 9.01 -19.28 -12.11
N ASN A 41 9.74 -18.61 -11.23
CA ASN A 41 11.18 -18.43 -11.37
C ASN A 41 11.93 -19.76 -11.22
N ALA A 42 11.56 -20.60 -10.25
CA ALA A 42 12.13 -21.94 -10.08
C ALA A 42 11.91 -22.80 -11.33
N ASN A 43 10.72 -22.74 -11.93
CA ASN A 43 10.40 -23.43 -13.18
C ASN A 43 11.25 -22.91 -14.35
N VAL A 44 11.45 -21.60 -14.48
CA VAL A 44 12.34 -21.01 -15.48
C VAL A 44 13.78 -21.49 -15.30
N THR A 45 14.29 -21.50 -14.07
CA THR A 45 15.64 -22.00 -13.76
C THR A 45 15.78 -23.48 -14.09
N ALA A 46 14.78 -24.31 -13.78
CA ALA A 46 14.78 -25.73 -14.11
C ALA A 46 14.79 -25.98 -15.63
N LEU A 47 14.04 -25.20 -16.40
CA LEU A 47 14.03 -25.27 -17.86
C LEU A 47 15.36 -24.83 -18.49
N LEU A 48 16.07 -23.90 -17.85
CA LEU A 48 17.36 -23.40 -18.31
C LEU A 48 18.55 -24.26 -17.84
N ALA A 49 18.38 -25.07 -16.78
CA ALA A 49 19.46 -25.88 -16.20
C ALA A 49 20.21 -26.76 -17.24
N PRO A 50 19.56 -27.41 -18.23
CA PRO A 50 20.26 -28.18 -19.26
C PRO A 50 21.12 -27.36 -20.22
N TYR A 51 20.86 -26.05 -20.32
CA TYR A 51 21.52 -25.13 -21.24
C TYR A 51 22.57 -24.24 -20.56
N THR A 52 22.73 -24.39 -19.25
CA THR A 52 23.75 -23.69 -18.45
C THR A 52 24.98 -24.58 -18.37
N SER A 53 26.07 -24.19 -19.04
CA SER A 53 27.37 -24.85 -18.86
C SER A 53 28.12 -24.20 -17.69
N PRO A 54 28.89 -24.97 -16.90
CA PRO A 54 29.66 -24.41 -15.78
C PRO A 54 30.79 -23.47 -16.24
N ASP A 55 31.22 -23.58 -17.50
CA ASP A 55 32.33 -22.83 -18.08
C ASP A 55 31.94 -21.47 -18.68
N SER A 56 30.63 -21.16 -18.79
CA SER A 56 30.16 -19.88 -19.33
C SER A 56 29.01 -19.28 -18.50
N PRO A 57 29.09 -18.02 -18.06
CA PRO A 57 28.05 -17.37 -17.26
C PRO A 57 26.77 -17.08 -18.06
N THR A 58 26.80 -17.21 -19.39
CA THR A 58 25.63 -17.02 -20.24
C THR A 58 25.04 -18.37 -20.65
N PRO A 59 23.75 -18.65 -20.41
CA PRO A 59 23.12 -19.89 -20.86
C PRO A 59 23.21 -19.96 -22.39
N ALA A 60 23.77 -21.04 -22.92
CA ALA A 60 23.90 -21.29 -24.35
C ALA A 60 22.56 -21.75 -24.96
N PHE A 61 21.46 -21.13 -24.55
CA PHE A 61 20.12 -21.44 -25.03
C PHE A 61 19.90 -20.76 -26.39
N ASN A 62 19.72 -21.56 -27.44
CA ASN A 62 19.34 -21.06 -28.75
C ASN A 62 17.81 -21.19 -28.95
N PRO A 63 17.05 -20.09 -29.00
CA PRO A 63 15.59 -20.11 -29.16
C PRO A 63 15.11 -20.77 -30.46
N SER A 64 15.92 -20.71 -31.53
CA SER A 64 15.56 -21.29 -32.83
C SER A 64 15.64 -22.82 -32.84
N ALA A 65 16.52 -23.39 -32.01
CA ALA A 65 16.70 -24.84 -31.90
C ALA A 65 15.58 -25.51 -31.09
N ASN A 66 15.02 -24.80 -30.09
CA ASN A 66 13.98 -25.32 -29.21
C ASN A 66 12.81 -24.30 -29.06
N PRO A 67 11.95 -24.17 -30.07
CA PRO A 67 10.86 -23.17 -30.06
C PRO A 67 9.83 -23.44 -28.96
N ALA A 68 9.59 -24.70 -28.59
CA ALA A 68 8.68 -25.06 -27.50
C ALA A 68 9.16 -24.54 -26.14
N THR A 69 10.44 -24.74 -25.82
CA THR A 69 11.07 -24.24 -24.59
C THR A 69 11.11 -22.71 -24.57
N ALA A 70 11.42 -22.08 -25.72
CA ALA A 70 11.42 -20.63 -25.84
C ALA A 70 10.03 -20.03 -25.55
N CYS A 71 8.96 -20.65 -26.05
CA CYS A 71 7.59 -20.24 -25.75
C CYS A 71 7.26 -20.39 -24.26
N ALA A 72 7.62 -21.52 -23.64
CA ALA A 72 7.40 -21.74 -22.21
C ALA A 72 8.13 -20.69 -21.33
N LEU A 73 9.38 -20.38 -21.66
CA LEU A 73 10.16 -19.33 -20.98
C LEU A 73 9.52 -17.95 -21.14
N LEU A 74 9.06 -17.62 -22.35
CA LEU A 74 8.37 -16.35 -22.61
C LEU A 74 7.07 -16.24 -21.80
N VAL A 75 6.24 -17.28 -21.80
CA VAL A 75 4.98 -17.30 -21.04
C VAL A 75 5.25 -17.12 -19.54
N ASN A 76 6.19 -17.88 -18.97
CA ASN A 76 6.56 -17.74 -17.56
C ASN A 76 7.08 -16.33 -17.25
N HIS A 77 7.91 -15.75 -18.12
CA HIS A 77 8.41 -14.39 -17.96
C HIS A 77 7.30 -13.34 -17.99
N LEU A 78 6.35 -13.45 -18.92
CA LEU A 78 5.20 -12.56 -19.01
C LEU A 78 4.29 -12.69 -17.77
N CYS A 79 4.07 -13.91 -17.28
CA CYS A 79 3.32 -14.17 -16.05
C CYS A 79 3.99 -13.52 -14.83
N MET A 80 5.32 -13.68 -14.67
CA MET A 80 6.06 -13.02 -13.59
C MET A 80 5.94 -11.49 -13.65
N ARG A 81 6.10 -10.89 -14.85
CA ARG A 81 5.95 -9.45 -15.05
C ARG A 81 4.53 -8.96 -14.74
N ARG A 82 3.51 -9.76 -15.09
CA ARG A 82 2.11 -9.46 -14.78
C ARG A 82 1.89 -9.44 -13.26
N ASN A 83 2.35 -10.45 -12.54
CA ASN A 83 2.22 -10.52 -11.08
C ASN A 83 2.95 -9.37 -10.39
N LYS A 84 4.18 -9.05 -10.83
CA LYS A 84 4.93 -7.87 -10.33
C LYS A 84 4.15 -6.57 -10.54
N ARG A 85 3.55 -6.37 -11.72
CA ARG A 85 2.76 -5.17 -12.02
C ARG A 85 1.53 -5.06 -11.12
N CYS A 86 0.82 -6.16 -10.86
CA CYS A 86 -0.35 -6.18 -9.98
C CYS A 86 0.03 -5.85 -8.53
N LEU A 87 1.14 -6.42 -8.02
CA LEU A 87 1.65 -6.12 -6.68
C LEU A 87 2.01 -4.64 -6.52
N LEU A 88 2.78 -4.09 -7.46
CA LEU A 88 3.18 -2.68 -7.42
C LEU A 88 1.97 -1.73 -7.51
N ALA A 89 0.98 -2.05 -8.35
CA ALA A 89 -0.24 -1.25 -8.45
C ALA A 89 -1.02 -1.23 -7.13
N TYR A 90 -1.17 -2.38 -6.47
CA TYR A 90 -1.84 -2.47 -5.17
C TYR A 90 -1.11 -1.66 -4.09
N HIS A 91 0.21 -1.83 -3.96
CA HIS A 91 1.00 -1.10 -2.97
C HIS A 91 1.02 0.41 -3.26
N ARG A 92 1.09 0.82 -4.53
CA ARG A 92 1.03 2.24 -4.90
C ARG A 92 -0.28 2.89 -4.48
N VAL A 93 -1.43 2.26 -4.75
CA VAL A 93 -2.74 2.79 -4.35
C VAL A 93 -2.86 2.90 -2.83
N ARG A 94 -2.30 1.94 -2.09
CA ARG A 94 -2.28 2.02 -0.62
C ARG A 94 -1.36 3.12 -0.11
N ALA A 95 -0.16 3.28 -0.68
CA ALA A 95 0.74 4.36 -0.34
C ALA A 95 0.10 5.73 -0.59
N GLU A 96 -0.57 5.94 -1.73
CA GLU A 96 -1.32 7.18 -2.00
C GLU A 96 -2.36 7.50 -0.91
N LYS A 97 -3.05 6.47 -0.41
CA LYS A 97 -4.01 6.63 0.69
C LYS A 97 -3.35 6.91 2.04
N VAL A 98 -2.20 6.31 2.31
CA VAL A 98 -1.42 6.63 3.53
C VAL A 98 -0.89 8.06 3.48
N GLU A 99 -0.36 8.49 2.33
CA GLU A 99 0.07 9.87 2.10
C GLU A 99 -1.11 10.84 2.32
N GLU A 100 -2.30 10.55 1.75
CA GLU A 100 -3.52 11.35 1.95
C GLU A 100 -3.89 11.48 3.44
N LEU A 101 -3.74 10.42 4.23
CA LEU A 101 -3.99 10.47 5.68
C LEU A 101 -2.99 11.38 6.40
N CYS A 102 -1.71 11.32 6.06
CA CYS A 102 -0.69 12.21 6.64
C CYS A 102 -0.99 13.68 6.34
N TRP A 103 -1.45 14.00 5.12
CA TRP A 103 -1.83 15.37 4.76
C TRP A 103 -3.10 15.87 5.45
N ARG A 104 -3.98 14.96 5.88
CA ARG A 104 -5.16 15.30 6.69
C ARG A 104 -4.84 15.48 8.18
N GLY A 105 -3.57 15.32 8.58
CA GLY A 105 -3.11 15.49 9.96
C GLY A 105 -3.16 14.22 10.81
N TYR A 106 -3.52 13.07 10.25
CA TYR A 106 -3.52 11.81 11.01
C TYR A 106 -2.09 11.34 11.29
N ASP A 107 -1.75 11.24 12.57
CA ASP A 107 -0.56 10.50 13.01
C ASP A 107 -0.90 9.03 13.31
N VAL A 108 0.11 8.14 13.37
CA VAL A 108 -0.04 6.70 13.65
C VAL A 108 -0.89 6.47 14.90
N VAL A 109 -0.63 7.25 15.95
CA VAL A 109 -1.31 7.14 17.24
C VAL A 109 -2.78 7.57 17.12
N GLU A 110 -3.06 8.67 16.44
CA GLU A 110 -4.41 9.20 16.26
C GLU A 110 -5.25 8.27 15.38
N TYR A 111 -4.65 7.71 14.32
CA TYR A 111 -5.29 6.72 13.47
C TYR A 111 -5.67 5.46 14.26
N GLN A 112 -4.77 4.96 15.12
CA GLN A 112 -5.05 3.81 15.99
C GLN A 112 -6.12 4.12 17.05
N GLN A 113 -6.16 5.33 17.59
CA GLN A 113 -7.17 5.75 18.56
C GLN A 113 -8.55 5.92 17.93
N GLU A 114 -8.64 6.54 16.74
CA GLU A 114 -9.92 6.68 16.03
C GLU A 114 -10.50 5.30 15.66
N ARG A 115 -9.63 4.31 15.37
CA ARG A 115 -10.04 2.91 15.20
C ARG A 115 -10.65 2.34 16.47
N ARG A 116 -9.96 2.41 17.61
CA ARG A 116 -10.50 1.91 18.89
C ARG A 116 -11.84 2.57 19.23
N ARG A 117 -11.98 3.87 18.93
CA ARG A 117 -13.23 4.60 19.17
C ARG A 117 -14.37 4.11 18.27
N ARG A 118 -14.11 3.86 16.99
CA ARG A 118 -15.09 3.30 16.05
C ARG A 118 -15.45 1.85 16.36
N GLU A 119 -14.48 1.06 16.83
CA GLU A 119 -14.70 -0.32 17.29
C GLU A 119 -15.57 -0.38 18.54
N GLN A 120 -15.41 0.59 19.47
CA GLN A 120 -16.26 0.69 20.66
C GLN A 120 -17.67 1.22 20.38
N GLN A 121 -17.85 2.05 19.35
CA GLN A 121 -19.13 2.67 19.02
C GLN A 121 -19.99 1.81 18.07
N GLY A 122 -19.38 0.87 17.33
CA GLY A 122 -20.06 -0.05 16.41
C GLY A 122 -20.32 -1.42 17.04
N GLY A 123 -21.42 -1.55 17.79
CA GLY A 123 -21.87 -2.83 18.33
C GLY A 123 -22.37 -3.79 17.25
N GLY A 124 -21.57 -4.79 16.91
CA GLY A 124 -22.00 -6.03 16.26
C GLY A 124 -21.62 -6.20 14.78
N GLY A 125 -20.74 -7.16 14.50
CA GLY A 125 -20.54 -7.72 13.16
C GLY A 125 -19.07 -7.90 12.80
N GLY A 126 -18.48 -9.04 13.18
CA GLY A 126 -17.08 -9.34 12.95
C GLY A 126 -16.70 -9.46 11.47
N ALA A 127 -15.60 -8.80 11.10
CA ALA A 127 -14.68 -9.20 10.04
C ALA A 127 -13.47 -8.25 10.03
N GLY A 128 -12.37 -8.65 10.68
CA GLY A 128 -11.08 -7.97 10.51
C GLY A 128 -10.26 -7.80 11.78
N MET A 129 -10.02 -8.88 12.52
CA MET A 129 -8.98 -8.98 13.55
C MET A 129 -7.58 -8.94 12.91
N GLY A 130 -7.27 -7.84 12.23
CA GLY A 130 -6.05 -7.68 11.47
C GLY A 130 -5.61 -6.23 11.48
N ASN A 131 -4.32 -6.03 11.71
CA ASN A 131 -3.69 -4.71 11.64
C ASN A 131 -4.05 -4.09 10.28
N VAL A 132 -4.73 -2.93 10.28
CA VAL A 132 -5.23 -2.32 9.03
C VAL A 132 -4.07 -1.95 8.12
N LEU A 133 -2.97 -1.53 8.75
CA LEU A 133 -1.68 -1.30 8.14
C LEU A 133 -0.78 -2.52 8.39
N SER A 134 0.02 -2.86 7.38
CA SER A 134 1.14 -3.77 7.59
C SER A 134 2.24 -3.08 8.40
N ALA A 135 3.10 -3.82 9.10
CA ALA A 135 4.22 -3.24 9.84
C ALA A 135 5.12 -2.37 8.95
N GLU A 136 5.30 -2.76 7.69
CA GLU A 136 6.06 -2.01 6.69
C GLU A 136 5.34 -0.70 6.27
N GLU A 137 4.01 -0.68 6.32
CA GLU A 137 3.22 0.53 6.03
C GLU A 137 3.24 1.51 7.21
N GLU A 138 3.28 1.01 8.45
CA GLU A 138 3.46 1.84 9.64
C GLU A 138 4.83 2.52 9.64
N GLU A 139 5.89 1.79 9.32
CA GLU A 139 7.24 2.38 9.18
C GLU A 139 7.29 3.43 8.06
N TYR A 140 6.63 3.15 6.93
CA TYR A 140 6.52 4.11 5.83
C TYR A 140 5.79 5.40 6.26
N LEU A 141 4.67 5.26 6.97
CA LEU A 141 3.89 6.38 7.49
C LEU A 141 4.74 7.24 8.44
N SER A 142 5.43 6.63 9.40
CA SER A 142 6.30 7.35 10.35
C SER A 142 7.39 8.15 9.63
N ARG A 143 8.07 7.54 8.65
CA ARG A 143 9.11 8.23 7.85
C ARG A 143 8.53 9.36 6.99
N TYR A 144 7.35 9.15 6.42
CA TYR A 144 6.67 10.17 5.62
C TYR A 144 6.24 11.35 6.48
N SER A 145 5.71 11.08 7.68
CA SER A 145 5.34 12.10 8.67
C SER A 145 6.56 12.92 9.10
N GLU A 146 7.69 12.26 9.41
CA GLU A 146 8.95 12.95 9.74
C GLU A 146 9.44 13.84 8.59
N MET A 147 9.40 13.34 7.35
CA MET A 147 9.74 14.12 6.17
C MET A 147 8.80 15.34 5.99
N LEU A 148 7.51 15.14 6.21
CA LEU A 148 6.50 16.21 6.12
C LEU A 148 6.72 17.28 7.19
N LEU A 149 7.03 16.88 8.42
CA LEU A 149 7.39 17.79 9.51
C LEU A 149 8.66 18.60 9.17
N GLY A 150 9.70 17.96 8.64
CA GLY A 150 10.91 18.64 8.18
C GLY A 150 10.64 19.63 7.03
N TYR A 151 9.68 19.32 6.16
CA TYR A 151 9.25 20.23 5.10
C TYR A 151 8.46 21.42 5.66
N LYS A 152 7.52 21.18 6.58
CA LYS A 152 6.75 22.22 7.28
C LYS A 152 7.63 23.15 8.10
N GLY A 153 8.69 22.63 8.74
CA GLY A 153 9.60 23.44 9.56
C GLY A 153 10.31 24.57 8.79
N ARG A 154 10.32 24.55 7.45
CA ARG A 154 10.83 25.65 6.63
C ARG A 154 9.83 26.80 6.48
N TRP A 155 8.54 26.54 6.71
CA TRP A 155 7.43 27.45 6.52
C TRP A 155 6.68 27.60 7.84
N THR A 156 7.19 28.44 8.75
CA THR A 156 6.58 28.65 10.07
C THR A 156 5.29 29.46 10.00
N ASP A 157 5.14 30.28 8.97
CA ASP A 157 4.03 31.24 8.85
C ASP A 157 2.82 30.64 8.10
N VAL A 158 2.96 29.44 7.53
CA VAL A 158 1.94 28.81 6.69
C VAL A 158 1.76 27.35 7.11
N ASP A 159 0.57 27.03 7.60
CA ASP A 159 0.21 25.62 7.82
C ASP A 159 -0.16 24.94 6.50
N LEU A 160 0.74 24.06 6.04
CA LEU A 160 0.57 23.29 4.82
C LEU A 160 -0.46 22.15 4.93
N THR A 161 -0.89 21.80 6.14
CA THR A 161 -1.96 20.82 6.39
C THR A 161 -3.28 21.45 6.83
N GLY A 162 -3.35 22.78 6.76
CA GLY A 162 -4.57 23.51 7.07
C GLY A 162 -5.70 23.22 6.09
N SER A 163 -6.87 23.79 6.38
CA SER A 163 -8.03 23.66 5.52
C SER A 163 -7.76 24.22 4.12
N LEU A 164 -8.11 23.44 3.09
CA LEU A 164 -8.14 23.89 1.70
C LEU A 164 -9.37 24.74 1.37
N GLU A 165 -10.38 24.75 2.26
CA GLU A 165 -11.57 25.55 2.09
C GLU A 165 -11.31 26.99 2.54
N PRO A 166 -11.55 27.99 1.68
CA PRO A 166 -11.30 29.38 2.04
C PRO A 166 -12.24 29.83 3.17
N PRO A 167 -11.74 30.59 4.16
CA PRO A 167 -12.55 31.10 5.24
C PRO A 167 -13.61 32.08 4.68
N ARG A 168 -14.84 31.96 5.16
CA ARG A 168 -15.95 32.85 4.79
C ARG A 168 -16.03 34.09 5.68
N ASP A 169 -15.83 33.90 6.98
CA ASP A 169 -15.93 34.91 8.01
C ASP A 169 -14.72 34.81 8.95
N LEU A 170 -14.35 35.94 9.60
CA LEU A 170 -13.25 35.96 10.58
C LEU A 170 -13.60 35.23 11.89
N PHE A 171 -14.89 35.15 12.24
CA PHE A 171 -15.35 34.54 13.48
C PHE A 171 -16.28 33.37 13.18
N ILE A 172 -16.14 32.29 13.95
CA ILE A 172 -16.99 31.10 13.87
C ILE A 172 -17.53 30.75 15.25
N ASP A 173 -18.80 30.32 15.30
CA ASP A 173 -19.39 29.77 16.52
C ASP A 173 -19.17 28.25 16.52
N VAL A 174 -18.38 27.76 17.48
CA VAL A 174 -18.07 26.32 17.61
C VAL A 174 -18.97 25.69 18.66
N ARG A 175 -19.64 24.60 18.31
CA ARG A 175 -20.37 23.75 19.27
C ARG A 175 -19.53 22.54 19.64
N VAL A 176 -19.25 22.40 20.94
CA VAL A 176 -18.55 21.24 21.49
C VAL A 176 -19.43 19.99 21.35
N LEU A 177 -18.91 18.94 20.70
CA LEU A 177 -19.64 17.68 20.49
C LEU A 177 -19.39 16.66 21.62
N ASN A 178 -18.19 16.67 22.20
CA ASN A 178 -17.79 15.81 23.32
C ASN A 178 -16.92 16.63 24.27
N ASP A 179 -16.95 16.30 25.56
CA ASP A 179 -16.07 16.92 26.54
C ASP A 179 -14.60 16.52 26.26
N VAL A 180 -13.75 17.52 26.07
CA VAL A 180 -12.30 17.37 25.82
C VAL A 180 -11.48 18.16 26.85
N GLY A 181 -12.13 18.72 27.88
CA GLY A 181 -11.51 19.65 28.83
C GLY A 181 -11.32 21.05 28.25
N GLU A 182 -10.34 21.78 28.79
CA GLU A 182 -10.00 23.13 28.36
C GLU A 182 -9.07 23.09 27.14
N VAL A 183 -9.53 23.65 26.02
CA VAL A 183 -8.74 23.78 24.80
C VAL A 183 -8.19 25.20 24.74
N GLN A 184 -6.87 25.33 24.81
CA GLN A 184 -6.21 26.61 24.58
C GLN A 184 -5.92 26.80 23.10
N THR A 185 -6.27 27.97 22.59
CA THR A 185 -5.84 28.40 21.25
C THR A 185 -4.57 29.22 21.36
N GLU A 186 -3.86 29.40 20.25
CA GLU A 186 -2.62 30.19 20.19
C GLU A 186 -2.80 31.66 20.63
N TYR A 187 -4.03 32.17 20.67
CA TYR A 187 -4.38 33.53 21.07
C TYR A 187 -5.02 33.64 22.47
N GLY A 188 -5.07 32.54 23.25
CA GLY A 188 -5.66 32.49 24.59
C GLY A 188 -7.06 31.92 24.60
#